data_AF-A0AAW1TIE3-F1
#
_entry.id   AF-A0AAW1TIE3-F1
#
_cell.length_a   1.000
_cell.length_b   1.000
_cell.length_c   1.000
_cell.angle_alpha   90.00
_cell.angle_beta   90.00
_cell.angle_gamma   90.00
#
_symmetry.space_group_name_H-M   'P 1'
#
loop_
_entity.id
_entity.type
_entity.pdbx_description
1 polymer ?
#
loop_
_entity_poly.entity_id
_entity_poly.type
_entity_poly.pdbx_seq_one_letter_code
_entity_poly.pdbx_strand_id
1 'polypeptide(L)'
;MVGYAPALLAMALNLDGVNIFKEPKALFTGPYLSYFIFMFAIFVILTHINLYPSYFRKLCWCGNILIEFFWSQFMFEYLLHEFWFPVDETVSSIIANSIENADQYEQLEPMKNILEALKSDNTGIVCSYLLSCFFLSAALHATKIIDLRMINYLFHSWQDIIERSENTLASLLKSIYAAECNSKPRKIKSKSESSSKKRKVDESGDDDSGKWELPKKHGRRRP
;
A
#
# COMPACT_ATOMS: atom_id res chain seq x y z
N MET A 1 3.76 14.58 1.78
CA MET A 1 2.66 13.59 1.72
C MET A 1 3.13 12.53 0.75
N VAL A 2 3.24 11.29 1.22
CA VAL A 2 3.48 10.14 0.31
C VAL A 2 2.25 10.06 -0.58
N GLY A 3 2.44 10.09 -1.90
CA GLY A 3 1.32 9.94 -2.81
C GLY A 3 0.86 8.49 -2.80
N TYR A 4 -0.44 8.23 -2.75
CA TYR A 4 -0.95 6.88 -3.03
C TYR A 4 -0.82 6.53 -4.52
N ALA A 5 -0.74 7.56 -5.38
CA ALA A 5 -0.74 7.43 -6.83
C ALA A 5 0.44 6.60 -7.41
N PRO A 6 1.70 6.77 -6.98
CA PRO A 6 2.80 5.95 -7.47
C PRO A 6 2.64 4.46 -7.16
N ALA A 7 2.19 4.12 -5.94
CA ALA A 7 1.95 2.75 -5.53
C ALA A 7 0.74 2.14 -6.26
N LEU A 8 -0.32 2.92 -6.46
CA LEU A 8 -1.49 2.50 -7.23
C LEU A 8 -1.14 2.23 -8.69
N LEU A 9 -0.36 3.11 -9.31
CA LEU A 9 0.10 2.94 -10.69
C LEU A 9 0.98 1.70 -10.84
N ALA A 10 1.89 1.46 -9.89
CA ALA A 10 2.70 0.26 -9.86
C ALA A 10 1.84 -1.01 -9.73
N MET A 11 0.83 -1.00 -8.85
CA MET A 11 -0.13 -2.10 -8.72
C MET A 11 -0.87 -2.36 -10.04
N ALA A 12 -1.36 -1.31 -10.71
CA ALA A 12 -2.05 -1.43 -11.99
C ALA A 12 -1.17 -2.04 -13.08
N LEU A 13 0.09 -1.61 -13.20
CA LEU A 13 1.03 -2.18 -14.18
C LEU A 13 1.31 -3.66 -13.95
N ASN A 14 1.46 -4.08 -12.68
CA ASN A 14 1.64 -5.49 -12.35
C ASN A 14 0.37 -6.33 -12.59
N LEU A 15 -0.82 -5.74 -12.47
CA LEU A 15 -2.08 -6.41 -12.83
C LEU A 15 -2.20 -6.58 -14.35
N ASP A 16 -1.74 -5.60 -15.13
CA ASP A 16 -1.67 -5.66 -16.59
C ASP A 16 -0.54 -6.59 -17.10
N GLY A 17 0.27 -7.17 -16.20
CA GLY A 17 1.38 -8.05 -16.55
C GLY A 17 2.62 -7.33 -17.11
N VAL A 18 2.70 -6.01 -16.90
CA VAL A 18 3.84 -5.19 -17.32
C VAL A 18 4.90 -5.18 -16.22
N ASN A 19 5.97 -5.96 -16.42
CA ASN A 19 7.12 -5.98 -15.53
C ASN A 19 8.26 -5.12 -16.07
N ILE A 20 8.91 -4.36 -15.20
CA ILE A 20 10.00 -3.44 -15.51
C ILE A 20 11.36 -4.02 -15.09
N PHE A 21 11.43 -4.70 -13.93
CA PHE A 21 12.68 -5.15 -13.33
C PHE A 21 12.94 -6.65 -13.47
N LYS A 22 11.90 -7.48 -13.40
CA LYS A 22 12.01 -8.94 -13.50
C LYS A 22 11.10 -9.51 -14.56
N GLU A 23 11.68 -10.27 -15.48
CA GLU A 23 10.88 -11.04 -16.42
C GLU A 23 10.09 -12.14 -15.69
N PRO A 24 8.82 -12.36 -16.09
CA PRO A 24 8.03 -13.42 -15.50
C PRO A 24 8.62 -14.79 -15.87
N LYS A 25 9.09 -15.52 -14.85
CA LYS A 25 9.66 -16.88 -15.04
C LYS A 25 8.64 -17.90 -15.56
N ALA A 26 7.35 -17.64 -15.34
CA ALA A 26 6.23 -18.41 -15.89
C ALA A 26 5.01 -17.50 -16.04
N LEU A 27 4.14 -17.81 -17.01
CA LEU A 27 2.80 -17.24 -17.04
C LEU A 27 2.07 -17.74 -15.80
N PHE A 28 1.63 -16.82 -14.92
CA PHE A 28 0.86 -17.18 -13.74
C PHE A 28 -0.42 -17.90 -14.17
N THR A 29 -0.51 -19.20 -13.88
CA THR A 29 -1.68 -20.04 -14.15
C THR A 29 -2.61 -20.16 -12.94
N GLY A 30 -2.31 -19.47 -11.84
CA GLY A 30 -3.08 -19.51 -10.61
C GLY A 30 -4.37 -18.69 -10.66
N PRO A 31 -5.19 -18.74 -9.59
CA PRO A 31 -6.44 -18.00 -9.51
C PRO A 31 -6.19 -16.49 -9.45
N TYR A 32 -6.64 -15.77 -10.48
CA TYR A 32 -6.41 -14.33 -10.66
C TYR A 32 -6.86 -13.48 -9.47
N LEU A 33 -7.98 -13.84 -8.82
CA LEU A 33 -8.48 -13.09 -7.67
C LEU A 33 -7.60 -13.30 -6.42
N SER A 34 -6.96 -14.46 -6.25
CA SER A 34 -5.99 -14.66 -5.16
C SER A 34 -4.80 -13.72 -5.34
N TYR A 35 -4.24 -13.69 -6.55
CA TYR A 35 -3.18 -12.74 -6.91
C TYR A 35 -3.57 -11.29 -6.64
N PHE A 36 -4.80 -10.89 -7.00
CA PHE A 36 -5.31 -9.55 -6.73
C PHE A 36 -5.38 -9.23 -5.23
N ILE A 37 -5.86 -10.16 -4.40
CA ILE A 37 -5.94 -9.99 -2.93
C ILE A 37 -4.54 -9.80 -2.35
N PHE A 38 -3.57 -10.62 -2.79
CA PHE A 38 -2.19 -10.49 -2.35
C PHE A 38 -1.55 -9.15 -2.78
N MET A 39 -1.78 -8.73 -4.03
CA MET A 39 -1.34 -7.42 -4.53
C MET A 39 -1.93 -6.28 -3.70
N PHE A 40 -3.21 -6.37 -3.36
CA PHE A 40 -3.85 -5.38 -2.50
C PHE A 40 -3.23 -5.36 -1.09
N ALA A 41 -2.84 -6.51 -0.54
CA ALA A 41 -2.11 -6.58 0.73
C ALA A 41 -0.77 -5.84 0.66
N ILE A 42 -0.01 -6.02 -0.43
CA ILE A 42 1.24 -5.28 -0.66
C ILE A 42 0.97 -3.78 -0.78
N PHE A 43 -0.06 -3.37 -1.53
CA PHE A 43 -0.46 -1.97 -1.66
C PHE A 43 -0.75 -1.34 -0.29
N VAL A 44 -1.51 -2.01 0.56
CA VAL A 44 -1.79 -1.56 1.94
C VAL A 44 -0.49 -1.40 2.73
N ILE A 45 0.44 -2.37 2.63
CA ILE A 45 1.75 -2.29 3.29
C ILE A 45 2.56 -1.09 2.78
N LEU A 46 2.69 -0.91 1.46
CA LEU A 46 3.49 0.16 0.85
C LEU A 46 2.93 1.55 1.18
N THR A 47 1.62 1.68 1.29
CA THR A 47 0.97 2.97 1.55
C THR A 47 0.98 3.37 3.02
N HIS A 48 0.96 2.40 3.94
CA HIS A 48 0.94 2.66 5.38
C HIS A 48 2.32 2.57 6.04
N ILE A 49 3.20 1.70 5.55
CA ILE A 49 4.57 1.59 6.06
C ILE A 49 5.43 2.55 5.26
N ASN A 50 6.06 3.49 5.96
CA ASN A 50 7.05 4.41 5.40
C ASN A 50 8.34 3.67 5.01
N LEU A 51 8.28 2.80 3.99
CA LEU A 51 9.42 2.04 3.47
C LEU A 51 10.41 2.93 2.70
N TYR A 52 9.97 4.13 2.32
CA TYR A 52 10.79 5.07 1.57
C TYR A 52 11.88 5.71 2.45
N PRO A 53 13.18 5.52 2.13
CA PRO A 53 14.28 6.07 2.90
C PRO A 53 14.19 7.59 3.02
N SER A 54 14.46 8.11 4.21
CA SER A 54 14.38 9.56 4.51
C SER A 54 15.33 10.39 3.63
N TYR A 55 16.44 9.81 3.18
CA TYR A 55 17.43 10.46 2.32
C TYR A 55 16.86 10.92 0.99
N PHE A 56 15.97 10.14 0.37
CA PHE A 56 15.41 10.48 -0.94
C PHE A 56 14.26 11.49 -0.86
N ARG A 57 13.72 11.79 0.33
CA ARG A 57 12.61 12.73 0.50
C ARG A 57 12.98 14.20 0.23
N LYS A 58 14.29 14.48 0.11
CA LYS A 58 14.82 15.84 -0.12
C LYS A 58 14.89 16.22 -1.61
N LEU A 59 14.53 15.33 -2.52
CA LEU A 59 14.52 15.64 -3.95
C LEU A 59 13.34 16.57 -4.33
N CYS A 60 13.45 17.16 -5.53
CA CYS A 60 12.35 17.90 -6.16
C CYS A 60 11.08 17.02 -6.22
N TRP A 61 9.91 17.64 -6.15
CA TRP A 61 8.61 16.95 -6.07
C TRP A 61 8.43 15.88 -7.17
N CYS A 62 8.78 16.19 -8.42
CA CYS A 62 8.71 15.23 -9.53
C CYS A 62 9.66 14.03 -9.35
N GLY A 63 10.86 14.28 -8.80
CA GLY A 63 11.83 13.23 -8.53
C GLY A 63 11.34 12.27 -7.44
N ASN A 64 10.69 12.79 -6.39
CA ASN A 64 10.11 11.97 -5.35
C ASN A 64 9.01 11.04 -5.90
N ILE A 65 8.14 11.54 -6.76
CA ILE A 65 7.06 10.74 -7.38
C ILE A 65 7.65 9.59 -8.22
N LEU A 66 8.65 9.87 -9.04
CA LEU A 66 9.28 8.86 -9.90
C LEU A 66 9.99 7.78 -9.07
N ILE A 67 10.75 8.18 -8.04
CA ILE A 67 11.45 7.22 -7.20
C ILE A 67 10.45 6.42 -6.35
N GLU A 68 9.40 7.03 -5.81
CA GLU A 68 8.31 6.32 -5.13
C GLU A 68 7.65 5.29 -6.06
N PHE A 69 7.44 5.63 -7.32
CA PHE A 69 6.90 4.72 -8.33
C PHE A 69 7.83 3.53 -8.58
N PHE A 70 9.10 3.78 -8.94
CA PHE A 70 10.06 2.72 -9.22
C PHE A 70 10.31 1.83 -8.00
N TRP A 71 10.35 2.41 -6.81
CA TRP A 71 10.48 1.65 -5.58
C TRP A 71 9.27 0.76 -5.32
N SER A 72 8.05 1.30 -5.51
CA SER A 72 6.82 0.52 -5.35
C SER A 72 6.76 -0.62 -6.36
N GLN A 73 7.07 -0.33 -7.63
CA GLN A 73 7.12 -1.32 -8.70
C GLN A 73 8.14 -2.43 -8.39
N PHE A 74 9.34 -2.06 -7.95
CA PHE A 74 10.36 -3.02 -7.55
C PHE A 74 9.87 -3.91 -6.40
N MET A 75 9.21 -3.34 -5.39
CA MET A 75 8.69 -4.10 -4.26
C MET A 75 7.57 -5.06 -4.68
N PHE A 76 6.66 -4.64 -5.56
CA PHE A 76 5.62 -5.51 -6.10
C PHE A 76 6.25 -6.69 -6.86
N GLU A 77 7.10 -6.42 -7.84
CA GLU A 77 7.73 -7.48 -8.64
C GLU A 77 8.58 -8.41 -7.76
N TYR A 78 9.31 -7.86 -6.80
CA TYR A 78 10.13 -8.66 -5.88
C TYR A 78 9.27 -9.57 -5.02
N LEU A 79 8.23 -9.04 -4.35
CA LEU A 79 7.36 -9.82 -3.49
C LEU A 79 6.52 -10.83 -4.27
N LEU A 80 6.13 -10.52 -5.51
CA LEU A 80 5.44 -11.49 -6.35
C LEU A 80 6.35 -12.65 -6.75
N HIS A 81 7.51 -12.34 -7.32
CA HIS A 81 8.39 -13.35 -7.91
C HIS A 81 9.18 -14.15 -6.88
N GLU A 82 9.67 -13.50 -5.82
CA GLU A 82 10.54 -14.16 -4.84
C GLU A 82 9.78 -14.69 -3.63
N PHE A 83 8.53 -14.26 -3.43
CA PHE A 83 7.76 -14.66 -2.26
C PHE A 83 6.42 -15.30 -2.61
N TRP A 84 5.54 -14.61 -3.33
CA TRP A 84 4.19 -15.11 -3.58
C TRP A 84 4.16 -16.39 -4.42
N PHE A 85 4.74 -16.39 -5.62
CA PHE A 85 4.67 -17.54 -6.51
C PHE A 85 5.35 -18.78 -5.93
N PRO A 86 6.56 -18.71 -5.33
CA PRO A 86 7.17 -19.88 -4.71
C PRO A 86 6.35 -20.42 -3.54
N VAL A 87 5.71 -19.56 -2.73
CA VAL A 87 4.89 -20.00 -1.61
C VAL A 87 3.60 -20.65 -2.12
N ASP A 88 2.92 -20.05 -3.09
CA ASP A 88 1.69 -20.61 -3.67
C ASP A 88 1.95 -21.97 -4.34
N GLU A 89 3.05 -22.09 -5.09
CA GLU A 89 3.50 -23.36 -5.68
C GLU A 89 3.85 -24.40 -4.61
N THR A 90 4.59 -24.00 -3.57
CA THR A 90 4.94 -24.91 -2.47
C THR A 90 3.70 -25.40 -1.74
N VAL A 91 2.77 -24.51 -1.37
CA VAL A 91 1.51 -24.88 -0.71
C VAL A 91 0.69 -25.81 -1.58
N SER A 92 0.55 -25.50 -2.87
CA SER A 92 -0.16 -26.35 -3.82
C SER A 92 0.46 -27.74 -3.93
N SER A 93 1.80 -27.82 -3.98
CA SER A 93 2.52 -29.09 -4.05
C SER A 93 2.37 -29.92 -2.77
N ILE A 94 2.41 -29.29 -1.59
CA ILE A 94 2.22 -29.97 -0.31
C ILE A 94 0.82 -30.57 -0.23
N ILE A 95 -0.20 -29.82 -0.68
CA ILE A 95 -1.58 -30.30 -0.71
C ILE A 95 -1.71 -31.49 -1.66
N ALA A 96 -1.19 -31.38 -2.89
CA ALA A 96 -1.23 -32.46 -3.87
C ALA A 96 -0.57 -33.74 -3.32
N ASN A 97 0.63 -33.63 -2.75
CA ASN A 97 1.33 -34.76 -2.12
C ASN A 97 0.57 -35.31 -0.91
N SER A 98 -0.11 -34.44 -0.14
CA SER A 98 -0.90 -34.87 1.02
C SER A 98 -2.13 -35.67 0.59
N ILE A 99 -2.77 -35.30 -0.52
CA ILE A 99 -3.91 -36.03 -1.09
C ILE A 99 -3.45 -37.42 -1.58
N GLU A 100 -2.32 -37.50 -2.29
CA GLU A 100 -1.77 -38.77 -2.77
C GLU A 100 -1.45 -39.75 -1.62
N ASN A 101 -0.89 -39.22 -0.53
CA ASN A 101 -0.62 -40.03 0.67
C ASN A 101 -1.89 -40.34 1.48
N ALA A 102 -2.93 -39.51 1.36
CA ALA A 102 -4.17 -39.68 2.10
C ALA A 102 -5.06 -40.83 1.60
N ASP A 103 -4.89 -41.26 0.34
CA ASP A 103 -5.52 -42.48 -0.19
C ASP A 103 -5.12 -43.73 0.63
N GLN A 104 -3.99 -43.71 1.36
CA GLN A 104 -3.60 -44.79 2.28
C GLN A 104 -4.42 -44.83 3.58
N TYR A 105 -5.14 -43.75 3.91
CA TYR A 105 -5.91 -43.58 5.15
C TYR A 105 -7.43 -43.65 4.94
N GLU A 106 -7.89 -44.02 3.74
CA GLU A 106 -9.30 -44.09 3.34
C GLU A 106 -10.17 -45.02 4.21
N GLN A 107 -9.54 -45.88 5.03
CA GLN A 107 -10.21 -46.79 5.96
C GLN A 107 -10.76 -46.11 7.23
N LEU A 108 -10.44 -44.83 7.48
CA LEU A 108 -10.96 -44.06 8.62
C LEU A 108 -12.26 -43.34 8.25
N GLU A 109 -13.40 -44.00 8.49
CA GLU A 109 -14.78 -43.49 8.31
C GLU A 109 -15.01 -42.00 8.67
N PRO A 110 -14.53 -41.44 9.80
CA PRO A 110 -14.80 -40.03 10.13
C PRO A 110 -14.03 -39.03 9.25
N MET A 111 -12.97 -39.47 8.55
CA MET A 111 -12.15 -38.58 7.72
C MET A 111 -12.52 -38.61 6.23
N LYS A 112 -13.38 -39.54 5.81
CA LYS A 112 -13.75 -39.72 4.40
C LYS A 112 -14.34 -38.45 3.76
N ASN A 113 -15.26 -37.78 4.44
CA ASN A 113 -15.90 -36.56 3.90
C ASN A 113 -14.92 -35.39 3.76
N ILE A 114 -13.96 -35.27 4.68
CA ILE A 114 -12.93 -34.23 4.65
C ILE A 114 -11.92 -34.54 3.55
N LEU A 115 -11.56 -35.82 3.40
CA LEU A 115 -10.66 -36.29 2.37
C LEU A 115 -11.26 -36.13 0.97
N GLU A 116 -12.54 -36.43 0.79
CA GLU A 116 -13.27 -36.24 -0.46
C GLU A 116 -13.38 -34.75 -0.83
N ALA A 117 -13.59 -33.87 0.16
CA ALA A 117 -13.53 -32.43 -0.04
C ALA A 117 -12.12 -31.96 -0.41
N LEU A 118 -11.08 -32.47 0.24
CA LEU A 118 -9.67 -32.15 -0.08
C LEU A 118 -9.26 -32.66 -1.47
N LYS A 119 -9.79 -33.80 -1.91
CA LYS A 119 -9.49 -34.40 -3.21
C LYS A 119 -10.13 -33.63 -4.38
N SER A 120 -11.02 -32.68 -4.11
CA SER A 120 -11.62 -31.87 -5.16
C SER A 120 -10.57 -31.03 -5.89
N ASP A 121 -10.74 -30.88 -7.21
CA ASP A 121 -9.86 -30.04 -8.05
C ASP A 121 -9.81 -28.57 -7.59
N ASN A 122 -10.78 -28.15 -6.79
CA ASN A 122 -10.90 -26.79 -6.27
C ASN A 122 -10.07 -26.53 -5.00
N THR A 123 -9.53 -27.57 -4.36
CA THR A 123 -8.82 -27.43 -3.07
C THR A 123 -7.59 -26.54 -3.20
N GLY A 124 -6.83 -26.67 -4.29
CA GLY A 124 -5.67 -25.80 -4.56
C GLY A 124 -6.10 -24.33 -4.64
N ILE A 125 -7.17 -24.05 -5.38
CA ILE A 125 -7.73 -22.70 -5.52
C ILE A 125 -8.15 -22.13 -4.16
N VAL A 126 -8.88 -22.92 -3.35
CA VAL A 126 -9.32 -22.51 -2.01
C VAL A 126 -8.12 -22.21 -1.11
N CYS A 127 -7.08 -23.04 -1.14
CA CYS A 127 -5.88 -22.81 -0.35
C CYS A 127 -5.12 -21.55 -0.78
N SER A 128 -4.99 -21.29 -2.09
CA SER A 128 -4.42 -20.03 -2.58
C SER A 128 -5.22 -18.82 -2.07
N TYR A 129 -6.57 -18.89 -2.07
CA TYR A 129 -7.40 -17.83 -1.49
C TYR A 129 -7.21 -17.65 0.00
N LEU A 130 -7.21 -18.74 0.76
CA LEU A 130 -6.99 -18.69 2.21
C LEU A 130 -5.63 -18.09 2.55
N LEU A 131 -4.60 -18.47 1.79
CA LEU A 131 -3.25 -17.93 1.92
C LEU A 131 -3.23 -16.42 1.63
N SER A 132 -3.84 -15.97 0.53
CA SER A 132 -3.97 -14.55 0.19
C SER A 132 -4.73 -13.76 1.26
N CYS A 133 -5.87 -14.27 1.72
CA CYS A 133 -6.67 -13.65 2.77
C CYS A 133 -5.91 -13.58 4.10
N PHE A 134 -5.10 -14.59 4.41
CA PHE A 134 -4.22 -14.58 5.57
C PHE A 134 -3.17 -13.47 5.46
N PHE A 135 -2.51 -13.33 4.30
CA PHE A 135 -1.56 -12.23 4.07
C PHE A 135 -2.21 -10.85 4.14
N LEU A 136 -3.40 -10.69 3.56
CA LEU A 136 -4.14 -9.44 3.66
C LEU A 136 -4.51 -9.12 5.11
N SER A 137 -4.97 -10.11 5.87
CA SER A 137 -5.29 -9.94 7.29
C SER A 137 -4.05 -9.57 8.10
N ALA A 138 -2.91 -10.22 7.83
CA ALA A 138 -1.63 -9.91 8.45
C ALA A 138 -1.16 -8.48 8.09
N ALA A 139 -1.32 -8.07 6.83
CA ALA A 139 -1.00 -6.71 6.37
C ALA A 139 -1.87 -5.65 7.05
N LEU A 140 -3.18 -5.88 7.14
CA LEU A 140 -4.12 -5.00 7.83
C LEU A 140 -3.83 -4.90 9.33
N HIS A 141 -3.38 -6.02 9.92
CA HIS A 141 -2.95 -6.04 11.32
C HIS A 141 -1.65 -5.27 11.53
N ALA A 142 -0.64 -5.52 10.70
CA ALA A 142 0.67 -4.87 10.79
C ALA A 142 0.56 -3.35 10.61
N THR A 143 -0.34 -2.90 9.74
CA THR A 143 -0.61 -1.47 9.49
C THR A 143 -1.54 -0.84 10.54
N LYS A 144 -2.00 -1.62 11.53
CA LYS A 144 -2.94 -1.21 12.58
C LYS A 144 -4.27 -0.64 12.04
N ILE A 145 -4.62 -0.98 10.80
CA ILE A 145 -5.94 -0.69 10.24
C ILE A 145 -6.98 -1.56 10.97
N ILE A 146 -6.60 -2.80 11.29
CA ILE A 146 -7.41 -3.74 12.06
C ILE A 146 -6.63 -4.16 13.32
N ASP A 147 -7.22 -3.93 14.48
CA ASP A 147 -6.71 -4.47 15.74
C ASP A 147 -7.29 -5.87 15.97
N LEU A 148 -6.54 -6.91 15.61
CA LEU A 148 -6.93 -8.31 15.82
C LEU A 148 -7.08 -8.65 17.32
N ARG A 149 -6.70 -7.78 18.26
CA ARG A 149 -7.00 -7.98 19.69
C ARG A 149 -8.50 -7.90 19.99
N MET A 150 -9.30 -7.22 19.16
CA MET A 150 -10.76 -7.22 19.28
C MET A 150 -11.44 -8.45 18.67
N ILE A 151 -10.71 -9.30 17.95
CA ILE A 151 -11.27 -10.46 17.23
C ILE A 151 -11.78 -11.58 18.14
N ASN A 152 -11.58 -11.48 19.46
CA ASN A 152 -12.25 -12.35 20.43
C ASN A 152 -13.80 -12.32 20.30
N TYR A 153 -14.37 -11.33 19.60
CA TYR A 153 -15.80 -11.24 19.23
C TYR A 153 -16.06 -11.64 17.76
N LEU A 154 -15.47 -12.77 17.36
CA LEU A 154 -15.17 -13.17 15.98
C LEU A 154 -16.36 -13.14 15.00
N PHE A 155 -17.61 -13.35 15.43
CA PHE A 155 -18.77 -13.34 14.52
C PHE A 155 -19.39 -11.96 14.29
N HIS A 156 -19.34 -11.05 15.27
CA HIS A 156 -19.83 -9.68 15.07
C HIS A 156 -18.78 -8.79 14.38
N SER A 157 -17.50 -9.14 14.53
CA SER A 157 -16.37 -8.35 14.03
C SER A 157 -16.18 -8.38 12.50
N TRP A 158 -16.70 -9.38 11.77
CA TRP A 158 -16.54 -9.43 10.31
C TRP A 158 -17.31 -8.32 9.60
N GLN A 159 -18.49 -7.95 10.11
CA GLN A 159 -19.25 -6.82 9.58
C GLN A 159 -18.51 -5.50 9.81
N ASP A 160 -17.93 -5.30 11.00
CA ASP A 160 -17.10 -4.13 11.30
C ASP A 160 -15.85 -4.05 10.41
N ILE A 161 -15.23 -5.18 10.08
CA ILE A 161 -14.07 -5.24 9.18
C ILE A 161 -14.48 -4.86 7.77
N ILE A 162 -15.60 -5.39 7.27
CA ILE A 162 -16.14 -5.04 5.95
C ILE A 162 -16.46 -3.54 5.92
N GLU A 163 -17.19 -3.02 6.89
CA GLU A 163 -17.59 -1.61 6.96
C GLU A 163 -16.38 -0.66 7.07
N ARG A 164 -15.35 -1.03 7.85
CA ARG A 164 -14.11 -0.24 7.91
C ARG A 164 -13.30 -0.32 6.62
N SER A 165 -13.27 -1.47 5.98
CA SER A 165 -12.59 -1.63 4.69
C SER A 165 -13.27 -0.78 3.61
N GLU A 166 -14.60 -0.80 3.55
CA GLU A 166 -15.40 0.02 2.62
C GLU A 166 -15.20 1.52 2.88
N ASN A 167 -15.23 1.95 4.15
CA ASN A 167 -14.99 3.34 4.50
C ASN A 167 -13.57 3.80 4.15
N THR A 168 -12.58 2.93 4.29
CA THR A 168 -11.20 3.22 3.90
C THR A 168 -11.08 3.30 2.37
N LEU A 169 -11.71 2.39 1.64
CA LEU A 169 -11.73 2.37 0.18
C LEU A 169 -12.47 3.60 -0.38
N ALA A 170 -13.60 3.98 0.22
CA ALA A 170 -14.35 5.19 -0.12
C ALA A 170 -13.55 6.46 0.19
N SER A 171 -12.82 6.49 1.31
CA SER A 171 -11.90 7.59 1.65
C SER A 171 -10.77 7.73 0.62
N LEU A 172 -10.16 6.61 0.23
CA LEU A 172 -9.12 6.58 -0.79
C LEU A 172 -9.66 7.06 -2.14
N LEU A 173 -10.80 6.53 -2.59
CA LEU A 173 -11.46 6.96 -3.83
C LEU A 173 -11.81 8.46 -3.81
N LYS A 174 -12.34 8.96 -2.69
CA LYS A 174 -12.66 10.38 -2.52
C LYS A 174 -11.40 11.24 -2.55
N SER A 175 -10.30 10.77 -1.96
CA SER A 175 -9.02 11.48 -1.99
C SER A 175 -8.42 11.55 -3.39
N ILE A 176 -8.56 10.48 -4.19
CA ILE A 176 -8.15 10.42 -5.60
C ILE A 176 -8.99 11.40 -6.41
N TYR A 177 -10.32 11.35 -6.26
CA TYR A 177 -11.24 12.24 -6.97
C TYR A 177 -11.03 13.73 -6.61
N ALA A 178 -10.73 14.02 -5.34
CA ALA A 178 -10.44 15.38 -4.88
C ALA A 178 -9.09 15.90 -5.36
N ALA A 179 -8.07 15.02 -5.46
CA ALA A 179 -6.78 15.38 -6.05
C ALA A 179 -6.94 15.75 -7.53
N GLU A 180 -7.78 15.02 -8.26
CA GLU A 180 -8.08 15.29 -9.67
C GLU A 180 -8.86 16.60 -9.86
N CYS A 181 -9.84 16.89 -8.99
CA CYS A 181 -10.57 18.17 -9.03
C CYS A 181 -9.70 19.41 -8.72
N ASN A 182 -8.68 19.26 -7.87
CA ASN A 182 -7.74 20.33 -7.52
C ASN A 182 -6.62 20.54 -8.57
N SER A 183 -6.54 19.69 -9.60
CA SER A 183 -5.56 19.81 -10.69
C SER A 183 -5.97 20.82 -11.78
N LYS A 184 -7.19 21.39 -11.72
CA LYS A 184 -7.60 22.43 -12.68
C LYS A 184 -6.67 23.65 -12.55
N PRO A 185 -6.06 24.10 -13.66
CA PRO A 185 -5.06 25.16 -13.62
C PRO A 185 -5.67 26.42 -13.04
N ARG A 186 -5.12 26.85 -11.91
CA ARG A 186 -5.39 28.15 -11.29
C ARG A 186 -5.07 29.19 -12.36
N LYS A 187 -6.09 29.79 -12.99
CA LYS A 187 -5.92 30.92 -13.90
C LYS A 187 -5.12 31.97 -13.14
N ILE A 188 -3.84 32.09 -13.48
CA ILE A 188 -2.98 33.17 -13.01
C ILE A 188 -3.63 34.44 -13.53
N LYS A 189 -4.34 35.15 -12.65
CA LYS A 189 -4.73 36.54 -12.91
C LYS A 189 -3.43 37.32 -13.01
N SER A 190 -2.97 37.56 -14.23
CA SER A 190 -1.94 38.55 -14.55
C SER A 190 -2.46 39.90 -14.05
N LYS A 191 -2.07 40.26 -12.82
CA LYS A 191 -2.32 41.57 -12.26
C LYS A 191 -1.29 42.49 -12.90
N SER A 192 -1.68 43.15 -13.99
CA SER A 192 -0.91 44.23 -14.61
C SER A 192 -0.81 45.38 -13.62
N GLU A 193 0.32 45.47 -12.92
CA GLU A 193 0.72 46.65 -12.16
C GLU A 193 1.16 47.75 -13.14
N SER A 194 0.25 48.67 -13.47
CA SER A 194 0.60 49.99 -13.95
C SER A 194 0.60 50.96 -12.76
N SER A 195 1.70 51.00 -12.02
CA SER A 195 1.93 51.98 -10.96
C SER A 195 3.06 52.92 -11.37
N SER A 196 2.72 53.91 -12.19
CA SER A 196 3.55 55.08 -12.43
C SER A 196 3.45 56.00 -11.21
N LYS A 197 4.40 55.91 -10.27
CA LYS A 197 4.50 56.83 -9.14
C LYS A 197 5.87 57.53 -9.15
N LYS A 198 5.82 58.82 -9.51
CA LYS A 198 6.88 59.82 -9.45
C LYS A 198 7.64 59.74 -8.11
N ARG A 199 8.96 59.50 -8.18
CA ARG A 199 9.92 59.80 -7.12
C ARG A 199 10.10 61.32 -7.04
N LYS A 200 9.71 61.92 -5.91
CA LYS A 200 10.37 63.13 -5.41
C LYS A 200 11.39 62.67 -4.37
N VAL A 201 12.61 63.14 -4.58
CA VAL A 201 13.74 63.14 -3.66
C VAL A 201 13.38 64.06 -2.52
N ASP A 202 13.58 63.62 -1.27
CA ASP A 202 13.91 64.48 -0.15
C ASP A 202 14.82 63.69 0.82
N GLU A 203 15.89 64.36 1.21
CA GLU A 203 16.97 63.95 2.10
C GLU A 203 16.54 63.95 3.58
N SER A 204 17.42 63.36 4.40
CA SER A 204 17.72 63.73 5.80
C SER A 204 17.14 62.85 6.92
N GLY A 205 18.04 62.48 7.84
CA GLY A 205 17.78 62.07 9.23
C GLY A 205 18.09 60.60 9.47
N ASP A 206 19.32 60.26 9.87
CA ASP A 206 19.85 60.20 11.24
C ASP A 206 19.24 59.11 12.14
N ASP A 207 20.16 58.31 12.69
CA ASP A 207 20.14 57.55 13.94
C ASP A 207 18.91 56.69 14.30
N ASP A 208 19.13 55.41 14.60
CA ASP A 208 19.31 55.00 16.00
C ASP A 208 19.45 53.47 16.13
N SER A 209 20.21 53.15 17.16
CA SER A 209 20.65 51.89 17.74
C SER A 209 19.64 50.74 17.88
N GLY A 210 20.16 49.53 17.61
CA GLY A 210 20.22 48.44 18.60
C GLY A 210 18.92 47.76 19.07
N LYS A 211 18.77 46.48 18.71
CA LYS A 211 18.54 45.39 19.68
C LYS A 211 18.54 44.03 18.98
N TRP A 212 19.55 43.21 19.27
CA TRP A 212 19.53 41.78 19.00
C TRP A 212 18.96 41.07 20.22
N GLU A 213 17.74 40.55 20.13
CA GLU A 213 17.18 39.65 21.15
C GLU A 213 17.45 38.20 20.78
N LEU A 214 18.20 37.50 21.65
CA LEU A 214 18.41 36.06 21.60
C LEU A 214 17.19 35.32 22.15
N PRO A 215 16.68 34.28 21.47
CA PRO A 215 15.61 33.44 22.03
C PRO A 215 16.14 32.54 23.17
N LYS A 216 15.44 32.62 24.31
CA LYS A 216 15.67 31.86 25.55
C LYS A 216 15.44 30.36 25.34
N LYS A 217 16.42 29.55 25.75
CA LYS A 217 16.27 28.10 26.02
C LYS A 217 15.52 27.88 27.33
N HIS A 218 14.34 27.27 27.28
CA HIS A 218 13.72 26.47 28.36
C HIS A 218 13.10 25.26 27.65
N GLY A 219 13.42 23.99 27.94
CA GLY A 219 13.77 23.41 29.22
C GLY A 219 12.51 22.80 29.84
N ARG A 220 12.25 21.51 29.57
CA ARG A 220 11.69 20.56 30.56
C ARG A 220 11.62 19.14 29.99
N ARG A 221 12.53 18.32 30.51
CA ARG A 221 12.35 16.88 30.72
C ARG A 221 11.20 16.64 31.69
N ARG A 222 10.50 15.51 31.52
CA ARG A 222 10.00 14.55 32.53
C ARG A 222 8.81 13.77 31.94
N PRO A 223 8.43 12.65 32.55
CA PRO A 223 9.20 11.55 33.12
C PRO A 223 9.26 10.35 32.17
#